data_AF-A0A943NU68-F1
#
_entry.id   AF-A0A943NU68-F1
#
_cell.length_a   1.000
_cell.length_b   1.000
_cell.length_c   1.000
_cell.angle_alpha   90.00
_cell.angle_beta   90.00
_cell.angle_gamma   90.00
#
_symmetry.space_group_name_H-M   'P 1'
#
loop_
_entity.id
_entity.type
_entity.pdbx_description
1 polymer ?
#
loop_
_entity_poly.entity_id
_entity_poly.type
_entity_poly.pdbx_seq_one_letter_code
_entity_poly.pdbx_strand_id
1 'polypeptide(L)'
;MTFEKKILAEMPKCYALGMFEGEDTPSFLAAVEKDGPIRRFTLDGEPLETVAPGPGGVMTITQVPGRKDQFLATRKFFSPNFGGDDAA
;
A
#
# COMPACT_ATOMS: atom_id res chain seq x y z
N MET A 1 -18.79 -16.73 15.95
CA MET A 1 -18.47 -15.76 14.90
C MET A 1 -17.91 -16.56 13.73
N THR A 2 -18.52 -16.46 12.55
CA THR A 2 -18.07 -17.19 11.35
C THR A 2 -17.18 -16.24 10.56
N PHE A 3 -16.00 -16.71 10.15
CA PHE A 3 -15.08 -15.94 9.33
C PHE A 3 -14.97 -16.59 7.96
N GLU A 4 -15.05 -15.77 6.90
CA GLU A 4 -14.86 -16.19 5.52
C GLU A 4 -13.55 -15.62 5.00
N LYS A 5 -12.73 -16.46 4.35
CA LYS A 5 -11.51 -16.00 3.70
C LYS A 5 -11.84 -15.38 2.35
N LYS A 6 -11.51 -14.11 2.15
CA LYS A 6 -11.55 -13.42 0.85
C LYS A 6 -10.13 -13.16 0.36
N ILE A 7 -9.85 -13.45 -0.91
CA ILE A 7 -8.60 -13.07 -1.57
C ILE A 7 -8.88 -11.78 -2.34
N LEU A 8 -8.27 -10.67 -1.92
CA LEU A 8 -8.53 -9.34 -2.51
C LEU A 8 -7.70 -9.08 -3.77
N ALA A 9 -6.44 -9.52 -3.75
CA ALA A 9 -5.50 -9.38 -4.85
C ALA A 9 -4.27 -10.28 -4.64
N GLU A 10 -3.61 -10.61 -5.75
CA GLU A 10 -2.23 -11.10 -5.73
C GLU A 10 -1.29 -9.91 -5.95
N MET A 11 -0.41 -9.65 -4.98
CA MET A 11 0.55 -8.55 -5.02
C MET A 11 1.92 -9.08 -4.56
N PRO A 12 2.97 -8.96 -5.39
CA PRO A 12 4.27 -9.52 -5.06
C PRO A 12 4.85 -8.81 -3.85
N LYS A 13 5.10 -9.55 -2.76
CA LYS A 13 5.65 -9.01 -1.50
C LYS A 13 4.87 -7.77 -1.03
N CYS A 14 3.53 -7.88 -0.96
CA CYS A 14 2.68 -6.89 -0.31
C CYS A 14 3.12 -6.72 1.15
N TYR A 15 3.53 -5.51 1.52
CA TYR A 15 4.24 -5.26 2.77
C TYR A 15 3.62 -4.11 3.56
N ALA A 16 3.40 -2.96 2.93
CA ALA A 16 2.89 -1.78 3.60
C ALA A 16 1.38 -1.63 3.39
N LEU A 17 0.66 -1.46 4.50
CA LEU A 17 -0.75 -1.08 4.53
C LEU A 17 -0.90 0.29 5.20
N GLY A 18 -1.87 1.08 4.76
CA GLY A 18 -2.23 2.35 5.39
C GLY A 18 -3.70 2.67 5.23
N MET A 19 -4.36 3.11 6.31
CA MET A 19 -5.75 3.59 6.22
C MET A 19 -5.80 4.87 5.40
N PHE A 20 -6.88 5.03 4.63
CA PHE A 20 -7.11 6.22 3.83
C PHE A 20 -8.61 6.58 3.85
N GLU A 21 -8.92 7.69 4.52
CA GLU A 21 -10.25 8.29 4.52
C GLU A 21 -10.36 9.28 3.36
N GLY A 22 -10.67 8.74 2.18
CA GLY A 22 -10.93 9.54 0.98
C GLY A 22 -12.25 10.30 1.07
N GLU A 23 -12.45 11.26 0.18
CA GLU A 23 -13.71 12.01 0.10
C GLU A 23 -14.88 11.13 -0.33
N ASP A 24 -14.60 10.15 -1.19
CA ASP A 24 -15.55 9.18 -1.74
C ASP A 24 -15.90 8.07 -0.73
N THR A 25 -14.90 7.45 -0.11
CA THR A 25 -15.12 6.29 0.77
C THR A 25 -13.95 6.02 1.73
N PRO A 26 -14.24 5.56 2.97
CA PRO A 26 -13.25 4.92 3.82
C PRO A 26 -12.62 3.72 3.13
N SER A 27 -11.29 3.65 3.19
CA SER A 27 -10.52 2.68 2.40
C SER A 27 -9.18 2.39 3.06
N PHE A 28 -8.42 1.48 2.46
CA PHE A 28 -7.02 1.27 2.78
C PHE A 28 -6.18 1.14 1.51
N LEU A 29 -4.91 1.49 1.64
CA LEU A 29 -3.87 1.35 0.63
C LEU A 29 -3.04 0.11 0.95
N ALA A 30 -2.67 -0.63 -0.09
CA ALA A 30 -1.74 -1.74 -0.03
C ALA A 30 -0.61 -1.53 -1.02
N ALA A 31 0.63 -1.76 -0.60
CA ALA A 31 1.81 -1.53 -1.42
C ALA A 31 2.84 -2.65 -1.30
N VAL A 32 3.61 -2.79 -2.38
CA VAL A 32 4.67 -3.79 -2.50
C VAL A 32 6.03 -3.27 -2.00
N GLU A 33 6.80 -4.17 -1.41
CA GLU A 33 8.20 -3.94 -0.98
C GLU A 33 9.17 -3.88 -2.17
N LYS A 34 8.82 -4.50 -3.31
CA LYS A 34 9.67 -4.56 -4.51
C LYS A 34 9.05 -3.73 -5.64
N ASP A 35 9.34 -4.09 -6.88
CA ASP A 35 8.74 -3.44 -8.02
C ASP A 35 7.24 -3.71 -8.09
N GLY A 36 6.45 -2.63 -8.14
CA GLY A 36 5.02 -2.71 -8.36
C GLY A 36 4.20 -1.62 -7.68
N PRO A 37 2.87 -1.79 -7.63
CA PRO A 37 1.96 -0.70 -7.38
C PRO A 37 1.66 -0.44 -5.91
N ILE A 38 1.07 0.73 -5.67
CA ILE A 38 0.19 1.00 -4.53
C ILE A 38 -1.24 0.92 -5.04
N ARG A 39 -2.07 0.06 -4.44
CA ARG A 39 -3.48 -0.14 -4.78
C ARG A 39 -4.38 0.25 -3.62
N ARG A 40 -5.56 0.78 -3.93
CA ARG A 40 -6.58 1.15 -2.94
C ARG A 40 -7.73 0.16 -2.96
N PHE A 41 -8.28 -0.13 -1.79
CA PHE A 41 -9.44 -1.01 -1.61
C PHE A 41 -10.40 -0.39 -0.61
N THR A 42 -11.70 -0.63 -0.78
CA THR A 42 -12.69 -0.34 0.27
C THR A 42 -12.41 -1.20 1.51
N LEU A 43 -12.99 -0.85 2.66
CA LEU A 43 -12.84 -1.65 3.89
C LEU A 43 -13.41 -3.08 3.76
N ASP A 44 -14.36 -3.29 2.85
CA ASP A 44 -14.92 -4.62 2.51
C ASP A 44 -14.07 -5.37 1.45
N GLY A 45 -12.97 -4.76 1.01
CA GLY A 45 -11.99 -5.35 0.10
C GLY A 45 -12.35 -5.28 -1.38
N GLU A 46 -13.28 -4.42 -1.78
CA GLU A 46 -13.51 -4.15 -3.20
C GLU A 46 -12.36 -3.30 -3.77
N PRO A 47 -11.81 -3.65 -4.94
CA PRO A 47 -10.73 -2.88 -5.55
C PRO A 47 -11.24 -1.52 -6.03
N LEU A 48 -10.48 -0.48 -5.71
CA LEU A 48 -10.67 0.87 -6.25
C LEU A 48 -9.55 1.13 -7.27
N GLU A 49 -8.91 2.30 -7.22
CA GLU A 49 -7.85 2.69 -8.13
C GLU A 49 -6.46 2.12 -7.76
N THR A 50 -5.59 2.06 -8.78
CA THR A 50 -4.14 1.99 -8.57
C THR A 50 -3.63 3.41 -8.39
N VAL A 51 -3.37 3.83 -7.15
CA VAL A 51 -2.95 5.22 -6.84
C VAL A 51 -1.54 5.53 -7.33
N ALA A 52 -0.68 4.52 -7.44
CA ALA A 52 0.65 4.64 -8.04
C ALA A 52 1.03 3.32 -8.73
N PRO A 53 1.41 3.32 -10.01
CA PRO A 53 1.76 2.09 -10.73
C PRO A 53 3.13 1.52 -10.31
N GLY A 54 4.01 2.34 -9.73
CA GLY A 54 5.37 1.98 -9.40
C GLY A 54 6.18 3.17 -8.87
N PRO A 55 7.47 2.99 -8.58
CA PRO A 55 8.25 1.75 -8.72
C PRO A 55 8.09 0.79 -7.53
N GLY A 56 7.21 1.06 -6.56
CA GLY A 56 7.12 0.26 -5.34
C GLY A 56 8.23 0.60 -4.36
N GLY A 57 8.84 -0.40 -3.71
CA GLY A 57 9.84 -0.16 -2.67
C GLY A 57 9.26 0.40 -1.38
N VAL A 58 7.95 0.25 -1.14
CA VAL A 58 7.19 0.99 -0.11
C VAL A 58 7.28 0.29 1.23
N MET A 59 7.59 1.06 2.27
CA MET A 59 7.83 0.53 3.62
C MET A 59 6.81 1.03 4.64
N THR A 60 6.33 2.26 4.48
CA THR A 60 5.22 2.80 5.27
C THR A 60 4.32 3.67 4.41
N ILE A 61 3.04 3.74 4.76
CA ILE A 61 2.05 4.63 4.18
C ILE A 61 1.35 5.34 5.32
N THR A 62 1.21 6.66 5.21
CA THR A 62 0.40 7.45 6.14
C THR A 62 -0.37 8.52 5.39
N GLN A 63 -1.65 8.67 5.71
CA GLN A 63 -2.46 9.76 5.17
C GLN A 63 -1.94 11.10 5.71
N VAL A 64 -1.94 12.13 4.87
CA VAL A 64 -1.56 13.48 5.33
C VAL A 64 -2.66 13.98 6.28
N PRO A 65 -2.32 14.41 7.52
CA PRO A 65 -3.33 14.85 8.48
C PRO A 65 -4.24 15.94 7.93
N GLY A 66 -5.56 15.76 8.08
CA GLY A 66 -6.57 16.70 7.61
C GLY A 66 -6.78 16.74 6.09
N ARG A 67 -6.13 15.86 5.33
CA ARG A 67 -6.25 15.80 3.86
C ARG A 67 -6.94 14.52 3.43
N LYS A 68 -7.88 14.63 2.49
CA LYS A 68 -8.64 13.50 1.93
C LYS A 68 -8.12 13.05 0.55
N ASP A 69 -7.12 13.75 0.03
CA ASP A 69 -6.61 13.63 -1.34
C ASP A 69 -5.12 13.25 -1.39
N GLN A 70 -4.46 13.10 -0.24
CA GLN A 70 -3.01 12.94 -0.16
C GLN A 70 -2.57 11.95 0.92
N PHE A 71 -1.53 11.19 0.61
CA PHE A 71 -0.79 10.35 1.54
C PHE A 71 0.71 10.49 1.26
N LEU A 72 1.52 10.09 2.24
CA LEU A 72 2.96 9.97 2.11
C LEU A 72 3.33 8.49 2.16
N ALA A 73 4.28 8.11 1.30
CA ALA A 73 4.87 6.79 1.30
C ALA A 73 6.39 6.90 1.46
N THR A 74 6.96 6.19 2.43
CA THR A 74 8.41 6.02 2.47
C THR A 74 8.81 4.89 1.54
N ARG A 75 9.89 5.11 0.79
CA ARG A 75 10.43 4.16 -0.17
C ARG A 75 11.90 3.88 0.09
N LYS A 76 12.41 2.75 -0.41
CA LYS A 76 13.83 2.39 -0.39
C LYS A 76 14.44 2.34 1.03
N PHE A 77 13.62 2.07 2.04
CA PHE A 77 14.13 1.71 3.36
C PHE A 77 14.39 0.20 3.33
N PHE A 78 15.52 -0.18 2.77
CA PHE A 78 15.82 -1.57 2.48
C PHE A 78 15.89 -2.38 3.77
N SER A 79 15.12 -3.48 3.82
CA SER A 79 15.32 -4.53 4.80
C SER A 79 16.80 -4.96 4.80
N PRO A 80 17.40 -5.34 5.94
CA PRO A 80 18.76 -5.86 6.01
C PRO A 80 19.07 -6.98 4.99
N ASN A 81 18.03 -7.66 4.50
CA ASN A 81 18.12 -8.71 3.50
C ASN A 81 18.30 -8.22 2.05
N PHE A 82 18.20 -6.91 1.79
CA PHE A 82 18.25 -6.32 0.44
C PHE A 82 19.02 -5.01 0.34
N GLY A 83 19.55 -4.46 1.44
CA GLY A 83 20.30 -3.21 1.40
C GLY A 83 21.53 -3.25 0.49
N GLY A 84 22.10 -4.43 0.21
CA GLY A 84 23.31 -4.57 -0.61
C GLY A 84 23.12 -4.30 -2.10
N ASP A 85 21.94 -4.56 -2.68
CA ASP A 85 21.74 -4.45 -4.13
C ASP A 85 21.59 -2.99 -4.61
N ASP A 86 21.14 -2.10 -3.71
CA ASP A 86 20.90 -0.68 -3.97
C ASP A 86 21.86 0.26 -3.20
N ALA A 87 22.74 -0.28 -2.35
CA ALA A 87 23.80 0.48 -1.67
C ALA A 87 25.04 0.60 -2.56
N ALA A 88 24.90 1.36 -3.66
CA ALA A 88 26.04 1.88 -4.41
C ALA A 88 26.65 3.10 -3.72
#